data_AF-A0A832FQ36-F1
#
_entry.id   AF-A0A832FQ36-F1
#
_cell.length_a   1.000
_cell.length_b   1.000
_cell.length_c   1.000
_cell.angle_alpha   90.00
_cell.angle_beta   90.00
_cell.angle_gamma   90.00
#
_symmetry.space_group_name_H-M   'P 1'
#
loop_
_entity.id
_entity.type
_entity.pdbx_description
1 polymer ?
#
loop_
_entity_poly.entity_id
_entity_poly.type
_entity_poly.pdbx_seq_one_letter_code
_entity_poly.pdbx_strand_id
1 'polypeptide(L)'
;MDEDSSSKRIQALKLKAATPLIPLTVSKHLFGLNGHPVFVKWEGANPTGTHKDRAALAHVAAAVERGYAVVTAGTCGNYGVALAYYALLAGVKAVIFVPKGYENSRVSEMRRYGAKVVFVEGSYEEAVALSSRAANSNGWYDANPGSPNDVLSLRAYSAIAKEIVAELGDAPYAVAVPVGNGTTLAGLYLGFLEMYREGLATRMP
;
A
#
# COMPACT_ATOMS: atom_id res chain seq x y z
N MET A 1 16.84 17.46 15.90
CA MET A 1 15.45 17.15 15.49
C MET A 1 14.84 16.45 16.68
N ASP A 2 13.90 17.07 17.38
CA ASP A 2 13.45 16.56 18.68
C ASP A 2 12.69 15.24 18.54
N GLU A 3 13.12 14.24 19.32
CA GLU A 3 12.56 12.88 19.39
C GLU A 3 11.04 12.89 19.67
N ASP A 4 10.58 13.85 20.49
CA ASP A 4 9.17 14.10 20.81
C ASP A 4 8.34 14.53 19.58
N SER A 5 8.93 15.26 18.62
CA SER A 5 8.24 15.67 17.40
C SER A 5 8.04 14.50 16.43
N SER A 6 8.98 13.56 16.35
CA SER A 6 8.87 12.38 15.50
C SER A 6 7.84 11.40 16.05
N SER A 7 7.83 11.16 17.36
CA SER A 7 6.82 10.30 18.01
C SER A 7 5.40 10.83 17.81
N LYS A 8 5.17 12.15 17.92
CA LYS A 8 3.86 12.76 17.63
C LYS A 8 3.43 12.57 16.17
N ARG A 9 4.35 12.69 15.20
CA ARG A 9 4.08 12.46 13.78
C ARG A 9 3.72 11.01 13.49
N ILE A 10 4.43 10.05 14.09
CA ILE A 10 4.14 8.62 13.95
C ILE A 10 2.83 8.26 14.65
N GLN A 11 2.51 8.87 15.79
CA GLN A 11 1.25 8.61 16.50
C GLN A 11 0.01 9.02 15.67
N ALA A 12 0.15 10.01 14.78
CA ALA A 12 -0.88 10.40 13.82
C ALA A 12 -1.06 9.40 12.65
N LEU A 13 -0.08 8.52 12.44
CA LEU A 13 -0.07 7.51 11.38
C LEU A 13 -0.67 6.19 11.90
N LYS A 14 -1.98 6.01 11.71
CA LYS A 14 -2.64 4.73 11.96
C LYS A 14 -3.72 4.45 10.93
N LEU A 15 -3.80 3.20 10.47
CA LEU A 15 -5.04 2.71 9.90
C LEU A 15 -6.07 2.65 11.03
N LYS A 16 -7.21 3.32 10.84
CA LYS A 16 -8.22 3.49 11.90
C LYS A 16 -8.96 2.19 12.24
N ALA A 17 -8.97 1.20 11.35
CA ALA A 17 -9.51 -0.14 11.57
C ALA A 17 -9.01 -1.10 10.49
N ALA A 18 -9.11 -2.41 10.73
CA ALA A 18 -9.04 -3.42 9.69
C ALA A 18 -10.16 -3.17 8.66
N THR A 19 -9.89 -3.41 7.38
CA THR A 19 -10.89 -3.24 6.32
C THR A 19 -11.95 -4.34 6.41
N PRO A 20 -13.22 -4.12 6.01
CA PRO A 20 -14.26 -5.14 6.19
C PRO A 20 -14.01 -6.41 5.35
N LEU A 21 -14.24 -7.59 5.92
CA LEU A 21 -14.44 -8.83 5.16
C LEU A 21 -15.95 -9.07 4.94
N ILE A 22 -16.42 -8.78 3.73
CA ILE A 22 -17.86 -8.73 3.44
C ILE A 22 -18.30 -10.07 2.83
N PRO A 23 -19.27 -10.80 3.42
CA PRO A 23 -19.85 -11.97 2.80
C PRO A 23 -20.68 -11.55 1.57
N LEU A 24 -20.46 -12.22 0.44
CA LEU A 24 -21.23 -12.02 -0.77
C LEU A 24 -22.37 -13.02 -0.87
N THR A 25 -23.57 -12.53 -1.16
CA THR A 25 -24.67 -13.36 -1.62
C THR A 25 -24.49 -13.64 -3.12
N VAL A 26 -23.81 -14.72 -3.45
CA VAL A 26 -23.65 -15.18 -4.84
C VAL A 26 -24.77 -16.16 -5.21
N SER A 27 -25.29 -16.05 -6.43
CA SER A 27 -26.21 -17.07 -6.96
C SER A 27 -25.49 -18.42 -6.99
N LYS A 28 -26.19 -19.50 -6.59
CA LYS A 28 -25.63 -20.86 -6.50
C LYS A 28 -24.96 -21.36 -7.80
N HIS A 29 -25.33 -20.76 -8.93
CA HIS A 29 -24.85 -21.13 -10.27
C HIS A 29 -23.76 -20.20 -10.83
N LEU A 30 -23.50 -19.06 -10.18
CA LEU A 30 -22.49 -18.12 -10.65
C LEU A 30 -21.09 -18.64 -10.25
N PHE A 31 -20.18 -18.76 -11.22
CA PHE A 31 -18.81 -19.25 -11.07
C PHE A 31 -18.63 -20.73 -10.65
N GLY A 32 -19.69 -21.54 -10.67
CA GLY A 32 -19.59 -22.97 -10.30
C GLY A 32 -19.25 -23.21 -8.81
N LEU A 33 -19.46 -22.20 -7.96
CA LEU A 33 -19.06 -22.23 -6.55
C LEU A 33 -20.07 -22.93 -5.64
N ASN A 34 -21.12 -23.59 -6.19
CA ASN A 34 -22.02 -24.55 -5.52
C ASN A 34 -22.39 -24.25 -4.05
N GLY A 35 -22.70 -23.00 -3.71
CA GLY A 35 -23.12 -22.62 -2.35
C GLY A 35 -21.99 -22.48 -1.32
N HIS A 36 -20.72 -22.49 -1.74
CA HIS A 36 -19.59 -22.13 -0.88
C HIS A 36 -19.63 -20.63 -0.53
N PRO A 37 -19.30 -20.25 0.71
CA PRO A 37 -19.29 -18.85 1.12
C PRO A 37 -18.18 -18.10 0.38
N VAL A 38 -18.55 -16.96 -0.20
CA VAL A 38 -17.62 -16.06 -0.91
C VAL A 38 -17.53 -14.77 -0.11
N PHE A 39 -16.30 -14.27 0.06
CA PHE A 39 -16.05 -13.04 0.79
C PHE A 39 -15.27 -12.04 -0.07
N VAL A 40 -15.44 -10.75 0.21
CA VAL A 40 -14.64 -9.67 -0.35
C VAL A 40 -13.96 -8.93 0.80
N LYS A 41 -12.62 -8.98 0.83
CA LYS A 41 -11.83 -8.11 1.69
C LYS A 41 -11.80 -6.70 1.07
N TRP A 42 -12.62 -5.79 1.57
CA TRP A 42 -12.89 -4.50 0.94
C TRP A 42 -11.83 -3.45 1.29
N GLU A 43 -10.72 -3.50 0.57
CA GLU A 43 -9.61 -2.55 0.71
C GLU A 43 -9.95 -1.11 0.26
N GLY A 44 -11.13 -0.90 -0.32
CA GLY A 44 -11.66 0.43 -0.63
C GLY A 44 -12.10 1.22 0.61
N ALA A 45 -12.21 0.59 1.78
CA ALA A 45 -12.51 1.27 3.05
C ALA A 45 -11.31 2.00 3.66
N ASN A 46 -10.12 1.87 3.08
CA ASN A 46 -8.94 2.63 3.50
C ASN A 46 -9.13 4.14 3.24
N PRO A 47 -8.44 5.04 3.99
CA PRO A 47 -8.60 6.49 3.87
C PRO A 47 -8.53 7.08 2.46
N THR A 48 -7.64 6.57 1.57
CA THR A 48 -7.57 7.03 0.17
C THR A 48 -8.30 6.14 -0.84
N GLY A 49 -9.13 5.22 -0.33
CA GLY A 49 -10.00 4.36 -1.11
C GLY A 49 -9.30 3.17 -1.77
N THR A 50 -8.14 2.74 -1.25
CA THR A 50 -7.31 1.73 -1.93
C THR A 50 -6.42 0.94 -0.95
N HIS A 51 -6.07 -0.29 -1.34
CA HIS A 51 -5.08 -1.11 -0.63
C HIS A 51 -3.69 -0.45 -0.54
N LYS A 52 -3.38 0.50 -1.46
CA LYS A 52 -2.08 1.19 -1.48
C LYS A 52 -1.77 1.98 -0.21
N ASP A 53 -2.78 2.29 0.58
CA ASP A 53 -2.65 2.90 1.90
C ASP A 53 -1.74 2.12 2.83
N ARG A 54 -1.80 0.77 2.78
CA ARG A 54 -0.97 -0.09 3.63
C ARG A 54 0.51 0.14 3.40
N ALA A 55 0.94 0.07 2.14
CA ALA A 55 2.32 0.30 1.76
C ALA A 55 2.74 1.76 1.99
N ALA A 56 1.90 2.73 1.61
CA ALA A 56 2.21 4.15 1.77
C ALA A 56 2.43 4.52 3.24
N LEU A 57 1.57 4.04 4.13
CA LEU A 57 1.72 4.21 5.58
C LEU A 57 3.05 3.63 6.08
N ALA A 58 3.39 2.40 5.69
CA ALA A 58 4.63 1.75 6.10
C ALA A 58 5.88 2.53 5.63
N HIS A 59 5.88 2.99 4.38
CA HIS A 59 6.98 3.78 3.82
C HIS A 59 7.11 5.16 4.49
N VAL A 60 6.00 5.86 4.73
CA VAL A 60 6.03 7.18 5.39
C VAL A 60 6.44 7.05 6.85
N ALA A 61 5.95 6.05 7.58
CA ALA A 61 6.37 5.80 8.96
C ALA A 61 7.88 5.54 9.05
N ALA A 62 8.42 4.67 8.17
CA ALA A 62 9.84 4.40 8.10
C ALA A 62 10.66 5.64 7.71
N ALA A 63 10.13 6.50 6.83
CA ALA A 63 10.77 7.76 6.46
C ALA A 63 10.90 8.69 7.68
N VAL A 64 9.82 8.86 8.46
CA VAL A 64 9.82 9.69 9.68
C VAL A 64 10.79 9.14 10.73
N GLU A 65 10.72 7.83 10.99
CA GLU A 65 11.58 7.16 11.97
C GLU A 65 13.07 7.34 11.63
N ARG A 66 13.42 7.25 10.34
CA ARG A 66 14.80 7.42 9.85
C ARG A 66 15.18 8.88 9.60
N GLY A 67 14.32 9.83 9.95
CA GLY A 67 14.60 11.26 9.89
C GLY A 67 14.55 11.91 8.50
N TYR A 68 13.89 11.29 7.53
CA TYR A 68 13.70 11.87 6.19
C TYR A 68 12.62 12.95 6.19
N ALA A 69 12.93 14.08 5.56
CA ALA A 69 11.98 15.18 5.38
C ALA A 69 11.09 15.06 4.13
N VAL A 70 11.47 14.18 3.19
CA VAL A 70 10.82 14.01 1.88
C VAL A 70 10.71 12.53 1.54
N VAL A 71 9.54 12.11 1.06
CA VAL A 71 9.31 10.81 0.42
C VAL A 71 9.08 11.01 -1.07
N THR A 72 9.59 10.09 -1.89
CA THR A 72 9.39 10.13 -3.35
C THR A 72 9.02 8.78 -3.93
N ALA A 73 8.19 8.81 -4.98
CA ALA A 73 7.86 7.65 -5.79
C ALA A 73 7.48 8.06 -7.22
N GLY A 74 7.78 7.21 -8.19
CA GLY A 74 7.24 7.22 -9.54
C GLY A 74 5.95 6.40 -9.59
N THR A 75 4.83 7.06 -9.88
CA THR A 75 3.51 6.39 -9.97
C THR A 75 2.48 7.28 -10.64
N CYS A 76 1.52 6.68 -11.35
CA CYS A 76 0.47 7.38 -12.09
C CYS A 76 -0.93 7.32 -11.43
N GLY A 77 -1.04 6.79 -10.21
CA GLY A 77 -2.37 6.50 -9.65
C GLY A 77 -2.42 6.35 -8.13
N ASN A 78 -3.06 5.28 -7.69
CA ASN A 78 -3.49 5.09 -6.29
C ASN A 78 -2.38 5.22 -5.25
N TYR A 79 -1.17 4.77 -5.58
CA TYR A 79 -0.06 4.80 -4.64
C TYR A 79 0.44 6.23 -4.37
N GLY A 80 0.44 7.10 -5.39
CA GLY A 80 0.87 8.50 -5.21
C GLY A 80 -0.10 9.29 -4.34
N VAL A 81 -1.40 9.02 -4.48
CA VAL A 81 -2.44 9.60 -3.61
C VAL A 81 -2.25 9.14 -2.17
N ALA A 82 -2.08 7.83 -1.95
CA ALA A 82 -1.84 7.27 -0.63
C ALA A 82 -0.57 7.85 0.02
N LEU A 83 0.55 7.91 -0.71
CA LEU A 83 1.79 8.53 -0.25
C LEU A 83 1.60 10.00 0.12
N ALA A 84 0.92 10.78 -0.72
CA ALA A 84 0.64 12.19 -0.46
C ALA A 84 -0.20 12.37 0.82
N TYR A 85 -1.23 11.55 0.99
CA TYR A 85 -2.11 11.59 2.16
C TYR A 85 -1.35 11.29 3.46
N TYR A 86 -0.60 10.18 3.52
CA TYR A 86 0.15 9.83 4.73
C TYR A 86 1.33 10.78 4.98
N ALA A 87 1.97 11.29 3.92
CA ALA A 87 3.02 12.31 4.05
C ALA A 87 2.48 13.60 4.70
N LEU A 88 1.29 14.04 4.26
CA LEU A 88 0.59 15.18 4.86
C LEU A 88 0.32 14.96 6.36
N LEU A 89 -0.22 13.79 6.74
CA LEU A 89 -0.48 13.45 8.15
C LEU A 89 0.80 13.42 9.00
N ALA A 90 1.89 12.94 8.41
CA ALA A 90 3.19 12.83 9.06
C ALA A 90 4.01 14.14 9.07
N GLY A 91 3.55 15.18 8.38
CA GLY A 91 4.30 16.43 8.24
C GLY A 91 5.62 16.28 7.46
N VAL A 92 5.69 15.34 6.51
CA VAL A 92 6.79 15.19 5.55
C VAL A 92 6.33 15.58 4.15
N LYS A 93 7.24 15.98 3.26
CA LYS A 93 6.89 16.36 1.89
C LYS A 93 6.79 15.11 1.02
N ALA A 94 5.80 15.07 0.12
CA ALA A 94 5.73 14.07 -0.93
C ALA A 94 6.11 14.70 -2.29
N VAL A 95 7.02 14.06 -3.02
CA VAL A 95 7.35 14.38 -4.41
C VAL A 95 6.98 13.18 -5.28
N ILE A 96 6.04 13.34 -6.20
CA ILE A 96 5.51 12.23 -7.00
C ILE A 96 5.85 12.44 -8.46
N PHE A 97 6.56 11.50 -9.05
CA PHE A 97 6.91 11.50 -10.47
C PHE A 97 5.82 10.79 -11.26
N VAL A 98 5.17 11.50 -12.19
CA VAL A 98 4.02 11.00 -12.95
C VAL A 98 4.37 11.04 -14.44
N PRO A 99 4.24 9.94 -15.20
CA PRO A 99 4.36 9.97 -16.65
C PRO A 99 3.37 10.98 -17.26
N LYS A 100 3.81 11.83 -18.19
CA LYS A 100 3.00 12.93 -18.74
C LYS A 100 1.70 12.47 -19.40
N GLY A 101 1.69 11.27 -20.00
CA GLY A 101 0.48 10.66 -20.57
C GLY A 101 -0.60 10.27 -19.56
N TYR A 102 -0.36 10.44 -18.26
CA TYR A 102 -1.23 10.03 -17.16
C TYR A 102 -1.70 11.19 -16.28
N GLU A 103 -2.03 12.34 -16.89
CA GLU A 103 -2.69 13.44 -16.18
C GLU A 103 -4.19 13.13 -15.97
N ASN A 104 -4.49 12.33 -14.95
CA ASN A 104 -5.84 11.91 -14.59
C ASN A 104 -6.32 12.56 -13.28
N SER A 105 -7.55 12.25 -12.86
CA SER A 105 -8.16 12.79 -11.63
C SER A 105 -7.34 12.53 -10.36
N ARG A 106 -6.50 11.49 -10.32
CA ARG A 106 -5.65 11.18 -9.16
C ARG A 106 -4.52 12.19 -8.99
N VAL A 107 -4.04 12.83 -10.06
CA VAL A 107 -3.03 13.90 -9.97
C VAL A 107 -3.58 15.09 -9.17
N SER A 108 -4.83 15.48 -9.42
CA SER A 108 -5.50 16.55 -8.67
C SER A 108 -5.63 16.19 -7.18
N GLU A 109 -5.89 14.92 -6.86
CA GLU A 109 -5.96 14.44 -5.48
C GLU A 109 -4.59 14.44 -4.77
N MET A 110 -3.52 14.02 -5.47
CA MET A 110 -2.15 14.14 -4.94
C MET A 110 -1.82 15.59 -4.57
N ARG A 111 -2.13 16.53 -5.49
CA ARG A 111 -1.92 17.97 -5.27
C ARG A 111 -2.78 18.50 -4.12
N ARG A 112 -4.02 18.03 -3.98
CA ARG A 112 -4.91 18.37 -2.86
C ARG A 112 -4.32 17.97 -1.50
N TYR A 113 -3.59 16.86 -1.44
CA TYR A 113 -2.83 16.46 -0.24
C TYR A 113 -1.46 17.13 -0.12
N GLY A 114 -1.15 18.13 -0.97
CA GLY A 114 0.07 18.93 -0.87
C GLY A 114 1.30 18.30 -1.51
N ALA A 115 1.16 17.21 -2.27
CA ALA A 115 2.30 16.62 -2.98
C ALA A 115 2.77 17.51 -4.13
N LYS A 116 4.10 17.60 -4.28
CA LYS A 116 4.72 18.16 -5.49
C LYS A 116 4.69 17.09 -6.58
N VAL A 117 3.88 17.31 -7.61
CA VAL A 117 3.84 16.42 -8.78
C VAL A 117 4.83 16.89 -9.83
N VAL A 118 5.71 15.99 -10.26
CA VAL A 118 6.71 16.21 -11.33
C VAL A 118 6.31 15.34 -12.52
N PHE A 119 5.99 15.98 -13.65
CA PHE A 119 5.70 15.22 -14.87
C PHE A 119 6.99 14.76 -15.55
N VAL A 120 6.97 13.50 -15.98
CA VAL A 120 8.08 12.84 -16.67
C VAL A 120 7.69 12.57 -18.11
N GLU A 121 8.51 13.03 -19.05
CA GLU A 121 8.46 12.58 -20.43
C GLU A 121 8.98 11.13 -20.46
N GLY A 122 8.09 10.16 -20.68
CA GLY A 122 8.47 8.75 -20.67
C GLY A 122 7.41 7.80 -20.12
N SER A 123 7.83 6.54 -19.93
CA SER A 123 7.05 5.44 -19.38
C SER A 123 6.94 5.49 -17.85
N TYR A 124 6.16 4.57 -17.28
CA TYR A 124 6.08 4.36 -15.84
C TYR A 124 7.45 4.00 -15.23
N GLU A 125 8.19 3.11 -15.88
CA GLU A 125 9.51 2.65 -15.47
C GLU A 125 10.51 3.81 -15.47
N GLU A 126 10.43 4.71 -16.45
CA GLU A 126 11.26 5.91 -16.52
C GLU A 126 10.94 6.88 -15.38
N ALA A 127 9.66 7.03 -15.02
CA ALA A 127 9.27 7.84 -13.87
C ALA A 127 9.76 7.25 -12.53
N VAL A 128 9.69 5.92 -12.36
CA VAL A 128 10.27 5.22 -11.20
C VAL A 128 11.78 5.43 -11.13
N ALA A 129 12.49 5.23 -12.24
CA ALA A 129 13.94 5.38 -12.31
C ALA A 129 14.39 6.82 -12.02
N LEU A 130 13.67 7.81 -12.53
CA LEU A 130 13.92 9.23 -12.21
C LEU A 130 13.65 9.54 -10.74
N SER A 131 12.56 9.04 -10.17
CA SER A 131 12.26 9.18 -8.74
C SER A 131 13.37 8.60 -7.88
N SER A 132 13.86 7.39 -8.17
CA SER A 132 14.96 6.78 -7.41
C SER A 132 16.28 7.54 -7.54
N ARG A 133 16.61 8.05 -8.74
CA ARG A 133 17.78 8.94 -8.91
C ARG A 133 17.65 10.23 -8.11
N ALA A 134 16.47 10.83 -8.11
CA ALA A 134 16.18 12.03 -7.32
C ALA A 134 16.25 11.74 -5.82
N ALA A 135 15.79 10.57 -5.37
CA ALA A 135 15.91 10.13 -3.98
C ALA A 135 17.36 10.09 -3.54
N ASN A 136 18.21 9.41 -4.32
CA ASN A 136 19.63 9.29 -4.04
C ASN A 136 20.34 10.65 -4.04
N SER A 137 20.11 11.49 -5.05
CA SER A 137 20.81 12.76 -5.23
C SER A 137 20.42 13.81 -4.18
N ASN A 138 19.17 13.80 -3.71
CA ASN A 138 18.66 14.81 -2.77
C ASN A 138 18.55 14.30 -1.33
N GLY A 139 18.96 13.06 -1.04
CA GLY A 139 18.78 12.44 0.28
C GLY A 139 17.32 12.27 0.68
N TRP A 140 16.42 11.99 -0.28
CA TRP A 140 15.02 11.71 0.02
C TRP A 140 14.81 10.21 0.26
N TYR A 141 13.71 9.89 0.94
CA TYR A 141 13.31 8.51 1.14
C TYR A 141 12.73 7.93 -0.16
N ASP A 142 13.36 6.87 -0.66
CA ASP A 142 12.90 6.12 -1.81
C ASP A 142 11.77 5.15 -1.43
N ALA A 143 10.55 5.47 -1.85
CA ALA A 143 9.36 4.66 -1.65
C ALA A 143 8.91 3.94 -2.94
N ASN A 144 9.78 3.86 -3.96
CA ASN A 144 9.47 3.18 -5.21
C ASN A 144 9.39 1.65 -5.03
N PRO A 145 8.54 0.97 -5.84
CA PRO A 145 8.63 -0.48 -6.01
C PRO A 145 10.02 -0.89 -6.49
N GLY A 146 10.56 -1.98 -5.94
CA GLY A 146 11.91 -2.47 -6.25
C GLY A 146 13.06 -1.66 -5.66
N SER A 147 12.77 -0.64 -4.83
CA SER A 147 13.78 0.04 -4.01
C SER A 147 14.32 -0.90 -2.91
N PRO A 148 15.44 -0.57 -2.25
CA PRO A 148 15.92 -1.31 -1.07
C PRO A 148 14.89 -1.39 0.08
N ASN A 149 13.85 -0.55 0.06
CA ASN A 149 12.79 -0.54 1.06
C ASN A 149 11.56 -1.38 0.67
N ASP A 150 11.55 -2.05 -0.48
CA ASP A 150 10.37 -2.75 -1.03
C ASP A 150 9.81 -3.85 -0.11
N VAL A 151 10.67 -4.44 0.74
CA VAL A 151 10.25 -5.40 1.77
C VAL A 151 9.19 -4.84 2.72
N LEU A 152 9.15 -3.52 2.95
CA LEU A 152 8.12 -2.88 3.77
C LEU A 152 6.75 -2.99 3.11
N SER A 153 6.67 -2.86 1.79
CA SER A 153 5.42 -3.04 1.05
C SER A 153 4.91 -4.48 1.18
N LEU A 154 5.79 -5.48 1.04
CA LEU A 154 5.41 -6.89 1.21
C LEU A 154 4.85 -7.16 2.61
N ARG A 155 5.54 -6.69 3.66
CA ARG A 155 5.07 -6.82 5.05
C ARG A 155 3.76 -6.05 5.29
N ALA A 156 3.59 -4.88 4.69
CA ALA A 156 2.36 -4.12 4.83
C ALA A 156 1.16 -4.83 4.19
N TYR A 157 1.35 -5.48 3.03
CA TYR A 157 0.29 -6.27 2.39
C TYR A 157 0.06 -7.63 3.07
N SER A 158 1.04 -8.19 3.78
CA SER A 158 0.85 -9.42 4.54
C SER A 158 -0.19 -9.29 5.64
N ALA A 159 -0.38 -8.08 6.17
CA ALA A 159 -1.44 -7.76 7.12
C ALA A 159 -2.85 -8.08 6.57
N ILE A 160 -3.09 -7.96 5.26
CA ILE A 160 -4.38 -8.30 4.65
C ILE A 160 -4.71 -9.78 4.91
N ALA A 161 -3.75 -10.68 4.66
CA ALA A 161 -3.93 -12.11 4.88
C ALA A 161 -4.13 -12.43 6.37
N LYS A 162 -3.37 -11.79 7.25
CA LYS A 162 -3.51 -11.95 8.71
C LYS A 162 -4.88 -11.53 9.22
N GLU A 163 -5.40 -10.40 8.72
CA GLU A 163 -6.76 -9.95 9.04
C GLU A 163 -7.82 -10.95 8.53
N ILE A 164 -7.66 -11.49 7.32
CA ILE A 164 -8.59 -12.51 6.78
C ILE A 164 -8.61 -13.75 7.70
N VAL A 165 -7.45 -14.28 8.09
CA VAL A 165 -7.38 -15.44 9.00
C VAL A 165 -7.97 -15.10 10.37
N ALA A 166 -7.68 -13.91 10.90
CA ALA A 166 -8.24 -13.48 12.18
C ALA A 166 -9.77 -13.36 12.17
N GLU A 167 -10.36 -12.90 11.06
CA GLU A 167 -11.81 -12.75 10.90
C GLU A 167 -12.52 -14.09 10.61
N LEU A 168 -11.89 -15.01 9.87
CA LEU A 168 -12.47 -16.31 9.52
C LEU A 168 -12.16 -17.43 10.54
N GLY A 169 -11.16 -17.23 11.39
CA GLY A 169 -10.63 -18.24 12.31
C GLY A 169 -9.69 -19.27 11.67
N ASP A 170 -9.56 -19.28 10.34
CA ASP A 170 -8.60 -20.09 9.57
C ASP A 170 -8.37 -19.46 8.18
N ALA A 171 -7.37 -19.91 7.44
CA ALA A 171 -7.18 -19.51 6.05
C ALA A 171 -8.32 -20.05 5.16
N PRO A 172 -8.80 -19.25 4.18
CA PRO A 172 -9.80 -19.73 3.21
C PRO A 172 -9.22 -20.84 2.33
N TYR A 173 -10.08 -21.51 1.57
CA TYR A 173 -9.62 -22.56 0.63
C TYR A 173 -8.84 -21.98 -0.57
N ALA A 174 -9.21 -20.77 -1.01
CA ALA A 174 -8.57 -20.09 -2.12
C ALA A 174 -8.71 -18.58 -1.94
N VAL A 175 -7.75 -17.83 -2.50
CA VAL A 175 -7.80 -16.36 -2.56
C VAL A 175 -7.54 -15.89 -3.98
N ALA A 176 -8.43 -15.05 -4.49
CA ALA A 176 -8.23 -14.35 -5.75
C ALA A 176 -7.79 -12.89 -5.48
N VAL A 177 -6.71 -12.46 -6.13
CA VAL A 177 -6.18 -11.09 -6.00
C VAL A 177 -5.81 -10.55 -7.39
N PRO A 178 -6.23 -9.32 -7.75
CA PRO A 178 -5.78 -8.69 -8.99
C PRO A 178 -4.27 -8.43 -8.96
N VAL A 179 -3.58 -8.77 -10.05
CA VAL A 179 -2.12 -8.66 -10.15
C VAL A 179 -1.74 -7.54 -11.13
N GLY A 180 -1.09 -6.51 -10.59
CA GLY A 180 -0.35 -5.51 -11.37
C GLY A 180 1.14 -5.87 -11.38
N ASN A 181 1.92 -5.19 -10.54
CA ASN A 181 3.35 -5.46 -10.36
C ASN A 181 3.67 -6.67 -9.44
N GLY A 182 2.66 -7.36 -8.91
CA GLY A 182 2.84 -8.55 -8.06
C GLY A 182 3.06 -8.32 -6.57
N THR A 183 3.36 -7.10 -6.11
CA THR A 183 3.71 -6.83 -4.68
C THR A 183 2.58 -7.23 -3.72
N THR A 184 1.32 -6.94 -4.09
CA THR A 184 0.16 -7.31 -3.27
C THR A 184 0.03 -8.83 -3.14
N LEU A 185 0.11 -9.57 -4.25
CA LEU A 185 0.06 -11.04 -4.26
C LEU A 185 1.18 -11.64 -3.41
N ALA A 186 2.41 -11.17 -3.58
CA ALA A 186 3.55 -11.64 -2.82
C ALA A 186 3.41 -11.35 -1.31
N GLY A 187 2.87 -10.17 -0.95
CA GLY A 187 2.57 -9.84 0.44
C GLY A 187 1.48 -10.74 1.05
N LEU A 188 0.39 -11.00 0.33
CA LEU A 188 -0.65 -11.93 0.78
C LEU A 188 -0.08 -13.34 0.99
N TYR A 189 0.70 -13.84 0.03
CA TYR A 189 1.39 -15.13 0.14
C TYR A 189 2.27 -15.19 1.40
N LEU A 190 3.10 -14.16 1.63
CA LEU A 190 3.92 -14.06 2.82
C LEU A 190 3.08 -14.11 4.10
N GLY A 191 1.95 -13.38 4.13
CA GLY A 191 1.07 -13.34 5.31
C GLY A 191 0.42 -14.69 5.59
N PHE A 192 -0.13 -15.37 4.58
CA PHE A 192 -0.68 -16.71 4.78
C PHE A 192 0.40 -17.71 5.19
N LEU A 193 1.61 -17.62 4.61
CA LEU A 193 2.73 -18.49 4.96
C LEU A 193 3.16 -18.32 6.40
N GLU A 194 3.23 -17.08 6.90
CA GLU A 194 3.51 -16.79 8.31
C GLU A 194 2.42 -17.41 9.21
N MET A 195 1.14 -17.16 8.92
CA MET A 195 0.03 -17.71 9.72
C MET A 195 0.04 -19.25 9.75
N TYR A 196 0.34 -19.90 8.62
CA TYR A 196 0.45 -21.35 8.54
C TYR A 196 1.64 -21.89 9.35
N ARG A 197 2.82 -21.28 9.20
CA ARG A 197 4.04 -21.73 9.90
C ARG A 197 3.97 -21.51 11.41
N GLU A 198 3.22 -20.51 11.85
CA GLU A 198 2.97 -20.23 13.27
C GLU A 198 1.83 -21.10 13.85
N GLY A 199 1.17 -21.93 13.04
CA GLY A 199 0.06 -22.77 13.48
C GLY A 199 -1.25 -22.00 13.73
N LEU A 200 -1.33 -20.74 13.27
CA LEU A 200 -2.52 -19.90 13.35
C LEU A 200 -3.50 -20.15 12.19
N ALA A 201 -3.05 -20.82 11.12
CA ALA A 201 -3.88 -21.34 10.04
C ALA A 201 -3.55 -22.81 9.78
N THR A 202 -4.55 -23.61 9.42
CA THR A 202 -4.39 -25.05 9.16
C THR A 202 -3.87 -25.36 7.76
N ARG A 203 -3.87 -24.36 6.86
CA ARG A 203 -3.52 -24.51 5.44
C ARG A 203 -3.00 -23.22 4.81
N MET A 204 -2.44 -23.38 3.61
CA MET A 204 -2.22 -22.30 2.65
C MET A 204 -3.35 -22.29 1.62
N PRO A 205 -3.93 -21.12 1.29
CA PRO A 205 -4.89 -20.97 0.19
C PRO A 205 -4.23 -20.98 -1.20
#